data_AF-A0A8C5QU66-F1
#
_entry.id   AF-A0A8C5QU66-F1
#
_cell.length_a   1.000
_cell.length_b   1.000
_cell.length_c   1.000
_cell.angle_alpha   90.00
_cell.angle_beta   90.00
_cell.angle_gamma   90.00
#
_symmetry.space_group_name_H-M   'P 1'
#
loop_
_entity.id
_entity.type
_entity.pdbx_description
1 polymer ?
#
loop_
_entity_poly.entity_id
_entity_poly.type
_entity_poly.pdbx_seq_one_letter_code
_entity_poly.pdbx_strand_id
1 'polypeptide(L)'
;MVRVKKAAAKGGVSERSRRSAQGDPPKGAGGTKAAVKRQAEKEPKEEGEQPLDLGGQRQRWVHFAKQQKLSSEEAAKLLLDSFEYKGLVKHSGGCHCGAVRFEVWASADIHVFDCNCSVCVKKQNHHFIVPASRFKLLKGSESLTTYKFNTKKALHTFCKFCGVQSFYTPRSNPDGYGIAPHCLDEGTVHSVHVEQINGKDWEKAIKEHKTIGSMSKS
;
A
#
# COMPACT_ATOMS: atom_id res chain seq x y z
N MET A 1 19.34 -39.35 16.49
CA MET A 1 17.98 -39.92 16.64
C MET A 1 17.49 -39.63 18.04
N VAL A 2 16.54 -38.70 18.20
CA VAL A 2 15.76 -38.54 19.44
C VAL A 2 14.33 -38.23 19.03
N ARG A 3 13.43 -39.22 19.21
CA ARG A 3 11.98 -39.12 19.02
C ARG A 3 11.35 -38.59 20.31
N VAL A 4 10.52 -37.55 20.22
CA VAL A 4 9.54 -37.22 21.26
C VAL A 4 8.18 -36.95 20.61
N LYS A 5 7.13 -37.38 21.31
CA LYS A 5 5.84 -37.88 20.83
C LYS A 5 4.85 -36.77 20.43
N LYS A 6 4.04 -37.06 19.41
CA LYS A 6 2.80 -36.34 19.05
C LYS A 6 1.71 -36.62 20.09
N ALA A 7 1.00 -35.59 20.52
CA ALA A 7 -0.33 -35.70 21.13
C ALA A 7 -1.38 -35.18 20.13
N ALA A 8 -2.45 -35.96 19.96
CA ALA A 8 -3.57 -35.69 19.09
C ALA A 8 -4.77 -35.24 19.92
N ALA A 9 -5.52 -34.25 19.42
CA ALA A 9 -6.88 -33.95 19.88
C ALA A 9 -7.84 -34.06 18.69
N LYS A 10 -8.74 -35.06 18.78
CA LYS A 10 -10.03 -35.15 18.07
C LYS A 10 -10.99 -34.20 18.80
N GLY A 11 -12.05 -33.60 18.26
CA GLY A 11 -12.79 -33.70 17.03
C GLY A 11 -14.13 -32.97 17.30
N GLY A 12 -14.83 -32.49 16.27
CA GLY A 12 -16.14 -31.87 16.44
C GLY A 12 -16.60 -31.09 15.22
N VAL A 13 -17.19 -31.81 14.26
CA VAL A 13 -17.93 -31.27 13.12
C VAL A 13 -19.40 -31.19 13.51
N SER A 14 -20.09 -30.09 13.20
CA SER A 14 -21.53 -30.14 12.94
C SER A 14 -21.87 -29.25 11.75
N GLU A 15 -22.65 -29.83 10.84
CA GLU A 15 -22.99 -29.31 9.53
C GLU A 15 -24.49 -28.93 9.46
N ARG A 16 -24.78 -27.87 8.71
CA ARG A 16 -26.05 -27.47 8.07
C ARG A 16 -27.30 -27.20 8.91
N SER A 17 -27.94 -26.07 8.62
CA SER A 17 -29.26 -26.08 7.97
C SER A 17 -29.65 -24.70 7.42
N ARG A 18 -30.01 -24.65 6.13
CA ARG A 18 -30.78 -23.56 5.50
C ARG A 18 -32.24 -23.72 5.93
N ARG A 19 -32.88 -22.66 6.43
CA ARG A 19 -34.35 -22.51 6.32
C ARG A 19 -34.74 -21.03 6.18
N SER A 20 -35.24 -20.73 4.98
CA SER A 20 -36.15 -19.65 4.65
C SER A 20 -37.46 -19.82 5.43
N ALA A 21 -37.97 -18.74 6.02
CA ALA A 21 -39.31 -18.70 6.61
C ALA A 21 -40.10 -17.59 5.91
N GLN A 22 -41.07 -18.05 5.11
CA GLN A 22 -42.21 -17.29 4.62
C GLN A 22 -43.06 -16.85 5.83
N GLY A 23 -43.51 -15.60 5.82
CA GLY A 23 -44.56 -15.11 6.71
C GLY A 23 -45.70 -14.57 5.84
N ASP A 24 -46.87 -15.21 5.94
CA ASP A 24 -48.14 -14.70 5.41
C ASP A 24 -48.65 -13.51 6.23
N PRO A 25 -49.43 -12.57 5.62
CA PRO A 25 -49.87 -11.34 6.28
C PRO A 25 -51.27 -11.48 6.94
N PRO A 26 -51.57 -10.72 8.00
CA PRO A 26 -52.95 -10.56 8.47
C PRO A 26 -53.69 -9.40 7.75
N LYS A 27 -54.98 -9.64 7.52
CA LYS A 27 -55.94 -8.80 6.80
C LYS A 27 -56.45 -7.62 7.65
N GLY A 28 -56.50 -6.44 7.02
CA GLY A 28 -57.72 -5.63 6.86
C GLY A 28 -58.15 -4.66 7.96
N ALA A 29 -58.19 -3.36 7.63
CA ALA A 29 -59.27 -2.44 8.00
C ALA A 29 -59.31 -1.25 7.02
N GLY A 30 -60.52 -0.87 6.58
CA GLY A 30 -60.77 0.07 5.49
C GLY A 30 -60.65 1.55 5.83
N GLY A 31 -60.68 2.37 4.78
CA GLY A 31 -60.71 3.83 4.88
C GLY A 31 -60.70 4.51 3.50
N THR A 32 -61.89 4.87 3.04
CA THR A 32 -62.24 6.03 2.20
C THR A 32 -61.25 6.55 1.13
N LYS A 33 -61.70 6.47 -0.13
CA LYS A 33 -61.11 7.09 -1.32
C LYS A 33 -61.04 8.62 -1.19
N ALA A 34 -59.84 9.19 -1.18
CA ALA A 34 -59.59 10.58 -1.56
C ALA A 34 -58.59 10.60 -2.72
N ALA A 35 -59.04 11.03 -3.89
CA ALA A 35 -58.22 11.17 -5.08
C ALA A 35 -57.27 12.39 -4.91
N VAL A 36 -56.05 12.13 -4.43
CA VAL A 36 -54.97 13.12 -4.47
C VAL A 36 -54.43 13.16 -5.88
N LYS A 37 -54.69 14.25 -6.60
CA LYS A 37 -54.03 14.54 -7.89
C LYS A 37 -52.52 14.62 -7.65
N ARG A 38 -51.78 13.60 -8.11
CA ARG A 38 -50.33 13.65 -8.22
C ARG A 38 -49.98 14.77 -9.18
N GLN A 39 -49.47 15.88 -8.66
CA GLN A 39 -48.68 16.79 -9.48
C GLN A 39 -47.42 16.02 -9.86
N ALA A 40 -47.24 15.80 -11.16
CA ALA A 40 -45.98 15.28 -11.67
C ALA A 40 -44.92 16.36 -11.42
N GLU A 41 -44.14 16.20 -10.35
CA GLU A 41 -42.88 16.89 -10.22
C GLU A 41 -42.03 16.50 -11.43
N LYS A 42 -41.68 17.49 -12.25
CA LYS A 42 -40.76 17.29 -13.37
C LYS A 42 -39.44 16.82 -12.79
N GLU A 43 -39.01 15.61 -13.16
CA GLU A 43 -37.64 15.18 -12.98
C GLU A 43 -36.71 16.27 -13.54
N PRO A 44 -35.64 16.64 -12.81
CA PRO A 44 -34.67 17.58 -13.34
C PRO A 44 -34.08 16.94 -14.59
N LYS A 45 -34.21 17.63 -15.73
CA LYS A 45 -33.58 17.22 -16.97
C LYS A 45 -32.09 17.07 -16.69
N GLU A 46 -31.55 15.86 -16.93
CA GLU A 46 -30.11 15.68 -17.08
C GLU A 46 -29.67 16.59 -18.24
N GLU A 47 -29.07 17.72 -17.90
CA GLU A 47 -28.30 18.52 -18.84
C GLU A 47 -27.12 17.64 -19.25
N GLY A 48 -27.24 17.02 -20.42
CA GLY A 48 -26.20 16.18 -20.99
C GLY A 48 -24.88 16.94 -21.01
N GLU A 49 -23.90 16.38 -20.30
CA GLU A 49 -22.52 16.86 -20.25
C GLU A 49 -22.03 17.08 -21.68
N GLN A 50 -21.87 18.33 -22.09
CA GLN A 50 -21.26 18.63 -23.39
C GLN A 50 -19.82 18.11 -23.36
N PRO A 51 -19.38 17.33 -24.36
CA PRO A 51 -18.03 16.79 -24.36
C PRO A 51 -17.00 17.91 -24.19
N LEU A 52 -16.15 17.81 -23.17
CA LEU A 52 -15.10 18.79 -22.88
C LEU A 52 -14.30 19.09 -24.17
N ASP A 53 -14.30 20.35 -24.64
CA ASP A 53 -13.50 20.74 -25.80
C ASP A 53 -12.03 20.88 -25.40
N LEU A 54 -11.26 19.86 -25.75
CA LEU A 54 -9.83 19.78 -25.44
C LEU A 54 -8.95 20.50 -26.47
N GLY A 55 -9.50 21.07 -27.55
CA GLY A 55 -8.74 21.75 -28.60
C GLY A 55 -7.48 21.00 -29.03
N GLY A 56 -6.34 21.70 -29.13
CA GLY A 56 -5.04 21.12 -29.48
C GLY A 56 -4.50 20.09 -28.47
N GLN A 57 -5.06 20.01 -27.26
CA GLN A 57 -4.66 19.00 -26.27
C GLN A 57 -5.09 17.58 -26.69
N ARG A 58 -6.21 17.46 -27.43
CA ARG A 58 -6.72 16.18 -27.94
C ARG A 58 -5.68 15.46 -28.80
N GLN A 59 -5.06 16.17 -29.72
CA GLN A 59 -4.06 15.58 -30.63
C GLN A 59 -2.80 15.14 -29.89
N ARG A 60 -2.34 15.94 -28.91
CA ARG A 60 -1.21 15.58 -28.03
C ARG A 60 -1.50 14.33 -27.21
N TRP A 61 -2.71 14.21 -26.65
CA TRP A 61 -3.15 13.02 -25.90
C TRP A 61 -3.18 11.76 -26.76
N VAL A 62 -3.80 11.84 -27.95
CA VAL A 62 -3.86 10.71 -28.89
C VAL A 62 -2.46 10.27 -29.31
N HIS A 63 -1.55 11.22 -29.56
CA HIS A 63 -0.16 10.92 -29.89
C HIS A 63 0.58 10.26 -28.72
N PHE A 64 0.46 10.80 -27.51
CA PHE A 64 1.05 10.22 -26.30
C PHE A 64 0.55 8.79 -26.05
N ALA A 65 -0.77 8.57 -26.05
CA ALA A 65 -1.37 7.26 -25.83
C ALA A 65 -0.92 6.24 -26.89
N LYS A 66 -0.83 6.66 -28.16
CA LYS A 66 -0.35 5.81 -29.26
C LYS A 66 1.14 5.47 -29.13
N GLN A 67 1.97 6.43 -28.74
CA GLN A 67 3.41 6.21 -28.52
C GLN A 67 3.68 5.28 -27.33
N GLN A 68 2.91 5.44 -26.25
CA GLN A 68 3.09 4.65 -25.03
C GLN A 68 2.30 3.33 -25.03
N LYS A 69 1.47 3.08 -26.05
CA LYS A 69 0.57 1.90 -26.15
C LYS A 69 -0.32 1.70 -24.91
N LEU A 70 -0.72 2.80 -24.26
CA LEU A 70 -1.52 2.75 -23.04
C LEU A 70 -3.01 2.76 -23.38
N SER A 71 -3.79 1.98 -22.64
CA SER A 71 -5.24 2.13 -22.57
C SER A 71 -5.62 3.48 -21.95
N SER A 72 -6.87 3.92 -22.17
CA SER A 72 -7.39 5.14 -21.55
C SER A 72 -7.29 5.12 -20.03
N GLU A 73 -7.49 3.94 -19.43
CA GLU A 73 -7.39 3.75 -17.97
C GLU A 73 -5.94 3.85 -17.48
N GLU A 74 -4.98 3.21 -18.17
CA GLU A 74 -3.56 3.30 -17.82
C GLU A 74 -3.01 4.71 -17.97
N ALA A 75 -3.45 5.44 -19.00
CA ALA A 75 -3.05 6.81 -19.22
C ALA A 75 -3.68 7.75 -18.17
N ALA A 76 -4.94 7.53 -17.78
CA ALA A 76 -5.57 8.25 -16.67
C ALA A 76 -4.84 7.99 -15.35
N LYS A 77 -4.50 6.73 -15.07
CA LYS A 77 -3.71 6.36 -13.89
C LYS A 77 -2.36 7.06 -13.87
N LEU A 78 -1.65 7.09 -15.00
CA LEU A 78 -0.35 7.76 -15.10
C LEU A 78 -0.46 9.27 -14.85
N LEU A 79 -1.52 9.91 -15.33
CA LEU A 79 -1.80 11.33 -15.05
C LEU A 79 -2.10 11.58 -13.57
N LEU A 80 -2.93 10.73 -12.95
CA LEU A 80 -3.25 10.82 -11.52
C LEU A 80 -2.01 10.61 -10.67
N ASP A 81 -1.21 9.58 -10.96
CA ASP A 81 0.05 9.30 -10.28
C ASP A 81 1.03 10.49 -10.45
N SER A 82 1.10 11.11 -11.63
CA SER A 82 1.97 12.27 -11.88
C SER A 82 1.54 13.52 -11.11
N PHE A 83 0.24 13.65 -10.84
CA PHE A 83 -0.30 14.74 -10.01
C PHE A 83 -0.08 14.47 -8.52
N GLU A 84 -0.37 13.26 -8.06
CA GLU A 84 -0.28 12.85 -6.65
C GLU A 84 1.17 12.70 -6.18
N TYR A 85 2.06 12.22 -7.05
CA TYR A 85 3.47 11.91 -6.74
C TYR A 85 4.44 12.77 -7.56
N LYS A 86 4.18 14.07 -7.64
CA LYS A 86 4.98 15.00 -8.45
C LYS A 86 6.46 14.91 -8.11
N GLY A 87 7.30 14.62 -9.12
CA GLY A 87 8.75 14.49 -8.99
C GLY A 87 9.23 13.13 -8.47
N LEU A 88 8.33 12.15 -8.31
CA LEU A 88 8.68 10.79 -7.94
C LEU A 88 8.53 9.85 -9.13
N VAL A 89 9.23 8.72 -9.06
CA VAL A 89 9.08 7.60 -9.98
C VAL A 89 8.55 6.38 -9.23
N LYS A 90 7.87 5.50 -9.96
CA LYS A 90 7.40 4.23 -9.40
C LYS A 90 8.51 3.19 -9.49
N HIS A 91 9.00 2.75 -8.35
CA HIS A 91 9.89 1.61 -8.25
C HIS A 91 9.08 0.34 -7.96
N SER A 92 9.46 -0.76 -8.60
CA SER A 92 9.00 -2.10 -8.24
C SER A 92 10.06 -2.80 -7.41
N GLY A 93 9.65 -3.72 -6.55
CA GLY A 93 10.60 -4.50 -5.77
C GLY A 93 9.98 -5.71 -5.09
N GLY A 94 10.78 -6.44 -4.34
CA GLY A 94 10.33 -7.65 -3.66
C GLY A 94 11.39 -8.34 -2.83
N CYS A 95 11.01 -9.48 -2.25
CA CYS A 95 11.99 -10.37 -1.65
C CYS A 95 12.67 -11.23 -2.73
N HIS A 96 13.79 -11.86 -2.37
CA HIS A 96 14.58 -12.69 -3.31
C HIS A 96 13.78 -13.79 -4.00
N CYS A 97 12.93 -14.51 -3.27
CA CYS A 97 12.15 -15.61 -3.86
C CYS A 97 10.89 -15.15 -4.64
N GLY A 98 10.62 -13.84 -4.71
CA GLY A 98 9.45 -13.29 -5.40
C GLY A 98 8.10 -13.56 -4.72
N ALA A 99 8.07 -14.19 -3.54
CA ALA A 99 6.84 -14.43 -2.80
C ALA A 99 6.20 -13.12 -2.30
N VAL A 100 7.02 -12.09 -2.05
CA VAL A 100 6.61 -10.74 -1.63
C VAL A 100 6.98 -9.77 -2.74
N ARG A 101 6.01 -9.00 -3.23
CA ARG A 101 6.19 -7.99 -4.29
C ARG A 101 5.47 -6.70 -3.91
N PHE A 102 6.07 -5.56 -4.22
CA PHE A 102 5.51 -4.23 -3.92
C PHE A 102 5.84 -3.20 -5.01
N GLU A 103 5.11 -2.10 -4.97
CA GLU A 103 5.43 -0.85 -5.67
C GLU A 103 5.65 0.26 -4.63
N VAL A 104 6.54 1.19 -4.92
CA VAL A 104 6.79 2.38 -4.10
C VAL A 104 7.07 3.60 -4.98
N TRP A 105 6.50 4.74 -4.61
CA TRP A 105 6.77 6.03 -5.25
C TRP A 105 7.82 6.79 -4.45
N ALA A 106 9.00 6.98 -5.05
CA ALA A 106 10.12 7.68 -4.44
C ALA A 106 10.97 8.41 -5.49
N SER A 107 11.94 9.20 -5.06
CA SER A 107 12.91 9.83 -5.96
C SER A 107 13.76 8.77 -6.66
N ALA A 108 14.08 8.99 -7.94
CA ALA A 108 15.08 8.16 -8.64
C ALA A 108 16.48 8.30 -8.00
N ASP A 109 16.75 9.45 -7.38
CA ASP A 109 17.92 9.70 -6.54
C ASP A 109 17.58 9.37 -5.09
N ILE A 110 17.96 8.17 -4.65
CA ILE A 110 17.52 7.61 -3.38
C ILE A 110 18.44 8.04 -2.24
N HIS A 111 17.86 8.66 -1.22
CA HIS A 111 18.56 8.94 0.03
C HIS A 111 18.38 7.79 1.04
N VAL A 112 19.45 7.07 1.30
CA VAL A 112 19.51 5.86 2.13
C VAL A 112 20.14 6.17 3.48
N PHE A 113 19.55 5.64 4.55
CA PHE A 113 20.11 5.66 5.89
C PHE A 113 20.79 4.33 6.20
N ASP A 114 22.03 4.40 6.67
CA ASP A 114 22.79 3.28 7.23
C ASP A 114 22.97 3.48 8.74
N CYS A 115 22.44 2.55 9.52
CA CYS A 115 22.32 2.69 10.97
C CYS A 115 23.20 1.66 11.68
N ASN A 116 24.03 2.13 12.62
CA ASN A 116 24.99 1.28 13.33
C ASN A 116 24.43 0.56 14.59
N CYS A 117 23.11 0.55 14.81
CA CYS A 117 22.53 -0.17 15.95
C CYS A 117 22.66 -1.69 15.78
N SER A 118 22.58 -2.45 16.87
CA SER A 118 22.91 -3.88 16.90
C SER A 118 22.12 -4.72 15.88
N VAL A 119 20.83 -4.44 15.67
CA VAL A 119 20.02 -5.17 14.67
C VAL A 119 20.34 -4.72 13.25
N CYS A 120 20.57 -3.42 13.02
CA CYS A 120 20.82 -2.88 11.69
C CYS A 120 22.17 -3.35 11.15
N VAL A 121 23.20 -3.38 12.00
CA VAL A 121 24.52 -3.95 11.64
C VAL A 121 24.40 -5.42 11.26
N LYS A 122 23.68 -6.23 12.05
CA LYS A 122 23.51 -7.67 11.76
C LYS A 122 22.72 -7.94 10.48
N LYS A 123 21.81 -7.03 10.11
CA LYS A 123 20.98 -7.14 8.91
C LYS A 123 21.54 -6.44 7.68
N GLN A 124 22.59 -5.62 7.85
CA GLN A 124 23.02 -4.65 6.84
C GLN A 124 21.84 -3.78 6.37
N ASN A 125 21.09 -3.23 7.32
CA ASN A 125 19.80 -2.57 7.08
C ASN A 125 19.94 -1.14 6.53
N HIS A 126 20.38 -1.06 5.28
CA HIS A 126 20.31 0.17 4.48
C HIS A 126 18.87 0.37 4.00
N HIS A 127 18.30 1.54 4.25
CA HIS A 127 16.93 1.81 3.83
C HIS A 127 16.66 3.29 3.55
N PHE A 128 15.77 3.56 2.61
CA PHE A 128 15.14 4.88 2.46
C PHE A 128 13.71 4.82 3.00
N ILE A 129 13.17 5.96 3.42
CA ILE A 129 11.84 6.00 4.06
C ILE A 129 10.84 6.68 3.14
N VAL A 130 9.65 6.10 3.04
CA VAL A 130 8.49 6.67 2.36
C VAL A 130 7.27 6.70 3.28
N PRO A 131 6.33 7.66 3.11
CA PRO A 131 5.00 7.59 3.71
C PRO A 131 4.24 6.34 3.27
N ALA A 132 3.35 5.81 4.12
CA ALA A 132 2.54 4.64 3.77
C ALA A 132 1.67 4.86 2.51
N SER A 133 1.24 6.09 2.24
CA SER A 133 0.49 6.45 1.03
C SER A 133 1.27 6.20 -0.26
N ARG A 134 2.60 6.19 -0.21
CA ARG A 134 3.48 5.95 -1.37
C ARG A 134 3.92 4.50 -1.52
N PHE A 135 3.38 3.59 -0.71
CA PHE A 135 3.76 2.17 -0.73
C PHE A 135 2.54 1.30 -1.00
N LYS A 136 2.71 0.31 -1.88
CA LYS A 136 1.67 -0.65 -2.20
C LYS A 136 2.22 -2.07 -2.20
N LEU A 137 1.73 -2.91 -1.28
CA LEU A 137 2.00 -4.34 -1.32
C LEU A 137 1.15 -4.98 -2.44
N LEU A 138 1.81 -5.60 -3.42
CA LEU A 138 1.13 -6.27 -4.53
C LEU A 138 0.82 -7.73 -4.24
N LYS A 139 1.72 -8.42 -3.51
CA LYS A 139 1.60 -9.85 -3.20
C LYS A 139 2.38 -10.20 -1.93
N GLY A 140 1.93 -11.24 -1.23
CA GLY A 140 2.75 -11.94 -0.24
C GLY A 140 2.50 -11.51 1.19
N SER A 141 1.33 -10.95 1.51
CA SER A 141 0.98 -10.56 2.88
C SER A 141 1.04 -11.77 3.84
N GLU A 142 0.60 -12.93 3.37
CA GLU A 142 0.68 -14.22 4.06
C GLU A 142 2.11 -14.78 4.14
N SER A 143 3.00 -14.31 3.27
CA SER A 143 4.41 -14.70 3.18
C SER A 143 5.32 -13.88 4.09
N LEU A 144 4.78 -12.85 4.77
CA LEU A 144 5.49 -11.99 5.69
C LEU A 144 5.45 -12.53 7.12
N THR A 145 6.51 -12.26 7.87
CA THR A 145 6.57 -12.42 9.32
C THR A 145 7.26 -11.19 9.92
N THR A 146 7.07 -10.95 11.22
CA THR A 146 7.54 -9.73 11.87
C THR A 146 8.28 -10.04 13.16
N TYR A 147 9.47 -9.48 13.29
CA TYR A 147 10.24 -9.47 14.52
C TYR A 147 10.15 -8.11 15.22
N LYS A 148 9.91 -8.11 16.53
CA LYS A 148 9.83 -6.91 17.37
C LYS A 148 10.68 -7.12 18.62
N PHE A 149 11.41 -6.09 19.05
CA PHE A 149 12.23 -6.11 20.25
C PHE A 149 12.33 -4.71 20.86
N ASN A 150 12.97 -4.60 22.02
CA ASN A 150 13.14 -3.33 22.75
C ASN A 150 11.79 -2.60 22.95
N THR A 151 11.60 -1.41 22.37
CA THR A 151 10.36 -0.62 22.47
C THR A 151 9.18 -1.22 21.71
N LYS A 152 9.41 -2.25 20.88
CA LYS A 152 8.41 -2.91 20.02
C LYS A 152 7.73 -1.99 19.00
N LYS A 153 8.24 -0.76 18.82
CA LYS A 153 7.74 0.22 17.85
C LYS A 153 8.18 -0.10 16.42
N ALA A 154 9.45 -0.48 16.23
CA ALA A 154 9.91 -0.96 14.93
C ALA A 154 9.32 -2.34 14.64
N LEU A 155 8.76 -2.50 13.45
CA LEU A 155 8.22 -3.76 12.95
C LEU A 155 9.16 -4.28 11.88
N HIS A 156 10.10 -5.15 12.25
CA HIS A 156 11.02 -5.74 11.30
C HIS A 156 10.34 -6.86 10.52
N THR A 157 9.72 -6.49 9.40
CA THR A 157 8.91 -7.36 8.56
C THR A 157 9.75 -7.98 7.44
N PHE A 158 9.75 -9.30 7.27
CA PHE A 158 10.56 -9.98 6.26
C PHE A 158 9.85 -11.21 5.70
N CYS A 159 10.32 -11.69 4.54
CA CYS A 159 9.78 -12.89 3.93
C CYS A 159 10.11 -14.13 4.76
N LYS A 160 9.11 -14.88 5.21
CA LYS A 160 9.30 -16.10 6.01
C LYS A 160 9.93 -17.26 5.25
N PHE A 161 9.99 -17.18 3.91
CA PHE A 161 10.54 -18.23 3.06
C PHE A 161 12.03 -18.02 2.74
N CYS A 162 12.44 -16.79 2.40
CA CYS A 162 13.84 -16.50 2.03
C CYS A 162 14.59 -15.60 3.03
N GLY A 163 13.93 -15.12 4.09
CA GLY A 163 14.55 -14.28 5.13
C GLY A 163 14.79 -12.81 4.74
N VAL A 164 14.62 -12.44 3.47
CA VAL A 164 14.88 -11.07 2.98
C VAL A 164 13.88 -10.07 3.56
N GLN A 165 14.42 -8.97 4.10
CA GLN A 165 13.68 -7.83 4.64
C GLN A 165 13.59 -6.72 3.58
N SER A 166 12.70 -6.87 2.61
CA SER A 166 12.60 -5.92 1.49
C SER A 166 11.99 -4.57 1.89
N PHE A 167 11.17 -4.55 2.94
CA PHE A 167 10.69 -3.34 3.60
C PHE A 167 10.36 -3.63 5.07
N TYR A 168 10.27 -2.59 5.90
CA TYR A 168 9.88 -2.72 7.30
C TYR A 168 9.28 -1.40 7.82
N THR A 169 8.67 -1.40 9.01
CA THR A 169 8.20 -0.17 9.65
C THR A 169 9.25 0.30 10.67
N PRO A 170 9.97 1.41 10.43
CA PRO A 170 11.01 1.90 11.34
C PRO A 170 10.42 2.52 12.62
N ARG A 171 11.22 2.55 13.70
CA ARG A 171 10.83 3.19 14.99
C ARG A 171 10.57 4.69 14.82
N SER A 172 11.34 5.36 13.98
CA SER A 172 11.28 6.81 13.76
C SER A 172 10.03 7.24 12.98
N ASN A 173 9.53 6.37 12.09
CA ASN A 173 8.48 6.68 11.13
C ASN A 173 7.45 5.53 11.13
N PRO A 174 6.63 5.43 12.19
CA PRO A 174 5.67 4.33 12.35
C PRO A 174 4.50 4.39 11.34
N ASP A 175 4.33 5.53 10.68
CA ASP A 175 3.36 5.86 9.63
C ASP A 175 3.91 5.65 8.21
N GLY A 176 5.12 5.10 8.09
CA GLY A 176 5.77 4.85 6.82
C GLY A 176 6.50 3.52 6.77
N TYR A 177 7.22 3.33 5.66
CA TYR A 177 8.03 2.14 5.42
C TYR A 177 9.46 2.52 5.10
N GLY A 178 10.41 1.80 5.72
CA GLY A 178 11.79 1.76 5.30
C GLY A 178 11.95 0.68 4.23
N ILE A 179 12.36 1.06 3.02
CA ILE A 179 12.53 0.17 1.87
C ILE A 179 14.02 -0.13 1.70
N ALA A 180 14.36 -1.41 1.57
CA ALA A 180 15.72 -1.82 1.27
C ALA A 180 16.04 -1.53 -0.21
N PRO A 181 17.02 -0.66 -0.54
CA PRO A 181 17.28 -0.26 -1.92
C PRO A 181 17.75 -1.43 -2.79
N HIS A 182 18.47 -2.39 -2.21
CA HIS A 182 18.93 -3.60 -2.89
C HIS A 182 17.80 -4.62 -3.18
N CYS A 183 16.56 -4.34 -2.75
CA CYS A 183 15.37 -5.14 -3.05
C CYS A 183 14.47 -4.49 -4.12
N LEU A 184 14.89 -3.36 -4.69
CA LEU A 184 14.24 -2.77 -5.86
C LEU A 184 14.68 -3.54 -7.12
N ASP A 185 13.76 -3.67 -8.08
CA ASP A 185 14.11 -4.16 -9.41
C ASP A 185 14.93 -3.08 -10.16
N GLU A 186 15.74 -3.51 -11.13
CA GLU A 186 16.55 -2.63 -11.94
C GLU A 186 15.71 -1.69 -12.83
N GLY A 187 16.25 -0.50 -13.13
CA GLY A 187 15.76 0.37 -14.22
C GLY A 187 15.19 1.72 -13.81
N THR A 188 14.87 1.95 -12.53
CA THR A 188 14.26 3.22 -12.07
C THR A 188 15.11 4.01 -11.09
N VAL A 189 16.14 3.39 -10.51
CA VAL A 189 17.11 4.06 -9.62
C VAL A 189 18.19 4.74 -10.47
N HIS A 190 18.38 6.04 -10.26
CA HIS A 190 19.43 6.83 -10.91
C HIS A 190 20.69 6.90 -10.06
N SER A 191 20.56 7.28 -8.79
CA SER A 191 21.68 7.39 -7.85
C SER A 191 21.28 6.99 -6.42
N VAL A 192 22.28 6.68 -5.60
CA VAL A 192 22.09 6.35 -4.17
C VAL A 192 23.06 7.16 -3.33
N HIS A 193 22.53 8.01 -2.44
CA HIS A 193 23.29 8.72 -1.42
C HIS A 193 23.09 8.04 -0.07
N VAL A 194 24.16 7.78 0.68
CA VAL A 194 24.10 7.09 1.98
C VAL A 194 24.46 8.05 3.11
N GLU A 195 23.54 8.25 4.05
CA GLU A 195 23.75 8.97 5.30
C GLU A 195 23.91 7.98 6.46
N GLN A 196 24.94 8.20 7.28
CA GLN A 196 25.23 7.38 8.45
C GLN A 196 24.46 7.88 9.68
N ILE A 197 23.84 6.95 10.41
CA ILE A 197 23.07 7.21 11.62
C ILE A 197 23.67 6.46 12.81
N ASN A 198 23.97 7.19 13.89
CA ASN A 198 24.43 6.60 15.14
C ASN A 198 23.27 6.02 15.96
N GLY A 199 22.76 4.85 15.56
CA GLY A 199 21.70 4.14 16.26
C GLY A 199 22.10 3.49 17.60
N LYS A 200 23.38 3.52 18.00
CA LYS A 200 23.81 3.13 19.35
C LYS A 200 23.40 4.17 20.41
N ASP A 201 23.31 5.43 20.02
CA ASP A 201 22.86 6.55 20.85
C ASP A 201 21.62 7.21 20.21
N TRP A 202 20.56 6.40 20.08
CA TRP A 202 19.38 6.73 19.28
C TRP A 202 18.68 8.02 19.77
N GLU A 203 18.55 8.18 21.09
CA GLU A 203 17.88 9.31 21.72
C GLU A 203 18.59 10.64 21.43
N LYS A 204 19.92 10.64 21.30
CA LYS A 204 20.71 11.79 20.86
C LYS A 204 20.64 11.96 19.35
N ALA A 205 20.87 10.88 18.59
CA ALA A 205 20.91 10.92 17.14
C ALA A 205 19.60 11.46 16.52
N ILE A 206 18.43 11.13 17.07
CA ILE A 206 17.15 11.62 16.53
C ILE A 206 16.90 13.11 16.80
N LYS A 207 17.55 13.69 17.82
CA LYS A 207 17.48 15.13 18.10
C LYS A 207 18.39 15.92 17.17
N GLU A 208 19.54 15.34 16.81
CA GLU A 208 20.57 15.96 15.97
C GLU A 208 20.26 15.79 14.47
N HIS A 209 19.76 14.62 14.06
CA HIS A 209 19.35 14.32 12.68
C HIS A 209 17.86 14.62 12.47
N LYS A 210 17.52 15.88 12.22
CA LYS A 210 16.14 16.33 11.97
C LYS A 210 15.52 15.75 10.68
N THR A 211 16.34 15.28 9.75
CA THR A 211 15.92 14.81 8.41
C THR A 211 15.13 13.51 8.46
N ILE A 212 15.58 12.51 9.24
CA ILE A 212 14.98 11.17 9.23
C ILE A 212 13.55 11.17 9.79
N GLY A 213 13.28 11.95 10.84
CA GLY A 213 11.98 11.99 11.53
C GLY A 213 10.86 12.67 10.73
N SER A 214 11.17 13.36 9.64
CA SER A 214 10.18 13.97 8.75
C SER A 214 9.94 13.18 7.46
N MET A 215 10.74 12.16 7.14
CA MET A 215 10.66 11.47 5.83
C MET A 215 9.33 10.78 5.53
N SER A 216 8.52 10.46 6.55
CA SER A 216 7.18 9.86 6.37
C SER A 216 6.04 10.88 6.46
N LYS A 217 6.33 12.13 6.79
CA LYS A 217 5.33 13.19 6.86
C LYS A 217 5.12 13.72 5.44
N SER A 218 3.89 13.58 4.95
CA SER A 218 3.44 14.07 3.65
C SER A 218 3.64 15.57 3.48
#